data_AF-A0A8T6M066-F1
#
_entry.id   AF-A0A8T6M066-F1
#
_cell.length_a   1.000
_cell.length_b   1.000
_cell.length_c   1.000
_cell.angle_alpha   90.00
_cell.angle_beta   90.00
_cell.angle_gamma   90.00
#
_symmetry.space_group_name_H-M   'P 1'
#
loop_
_entity.id
_entity.type
_entity.pdbx_description
1 polymer ?
#
loop_
_entity_poly.entity_id
_entity_poly.type
_entity_poly.pdbx_seq_one_letter_code
_entity_poly.pdbx_strand_id
1 'polypeptide(L)' 'MANAYPPVWYLLWLVIALCGVGTWFLRNFTERIEATRLVAFTGVASMLVMVVWTFKEF' A
#
# COMPACT_ATOMS: atom_id res chain seq x y z
N MET A 1 25.09 2.33 14.25
CA MET A 1 24.09 3.41 14.22
C MET A 1 22.90 2.82 13.47
N ALA A 2 21.73 2.70 14.09
CA ALA A 2 20.58 2.16 13.37
C ALA A 2 20.23 3.14 12.25
N ASN A 3 20.43 2.74 10.99
CA ASN A 3 19.89 3.47 9.84
C ASN A 3 18.37 3.38 9.92
N ALA A 4 17.76 4.28 10.70
CA ALA A 4 16.32 4.41 10.73
C ALA A 4 15.87 4.88 9.33
N TYR A 5 15.03 4.08 8.68
CA TYR A 5 14.45 4.46 7.40
C TYR A 5 13.65 5.76 7.55
N PRO A 6 13.49 6.54 6.46
CA PRO A 6 12.68 7.75 6.49
C PRO A 6 11.28 7.45 7.07
N PRO A 7 10.71 8.32 7.93
CA PRO A 7 9.39 8.11 8.51
C PRO A 7 8.29 7.83 7.47
N VAL A 8 8.43 8.43 6.29
CA VAL A 8 7.52 8.27 5.14
C VAL A 8 7.52 6.83 4.61
N TRP A 9 8.63 6.08 4.74
CA TRP A 9 8.70 4.68 4.35
C TRP A 9 7.78 3.78 5.19
N TYR A 10 7.71 4.03 6.50
CA TYR A 10 6.76 3.34 7.39
C TYR A 10 5.30 3.72 7.10
N LEU A 11 5.07 4.96 6.65
CA LEU A 11 3.76 5.45 6.25
C LEU A 11 3.27 4.73 4.98
N LEU A 12 4.15 4.48 4.01
CA LEU A 12 3.84 3.68 2.82
C LEU A 12 3.44 2.25 3.20
N TRP A 13 4.14 1.61 4.13
CA TRP A 13 3.75 0.29 4.65
C TRP A 13 2.34 0.27 5.23
N LEU A 14 2.00 1.29 6.01
CA LEU A 14 0.67 1.42 6.61
C LEU A 14 -0.39 1.59 5.52
N VAL A 15 -0.14 2.43 4.51
CA VAL A 15 -1.05 2.62 3.36
C VAL A 15 -1.24 1.30 2.59
N ILE A 16 -0.17 0.56 2.33
CA ILE A 16 -0.22 -0.74 1.66
C ILE A 16 -1.07 -1.73 2.48
N ALA A 17 -0.87 -1.81 3.79
CA ALA A 17 -1.64 -2.67 4.68
C ALA A 17 -3.14 -2.30 4.69
N LEU A 18 -3.45 -1.00 4.76
CA LEU A 18 -4.83 -0.50 4.70
C LEU A 18 -5.49 -0.80 3.35
N CYS A 19 -4.79 -0.63 2.24
CA CYS A 19 -5.31 -1.00 0.92
C CYS A 19 -5.55 -2.52 0.80
N GLY A 20 -4.66 -3.35 1.36
CA GLY A 20 -4.86 -4.81 1.39
C GLY A 20 -6.11 -5.21 2.17
N VAL A 21 -6.25 -4.72 3.40
CA VAL A 21 -7.43 -4.99 4.26
C VAL A 21 -8.70 -4.38 3.65
N GLY A 22 -8.60 -3.17 3.09
CA GLY A 22 -9.71 -2.48 2.43
C GLY A 22 -10.22 -3.24 1.20
N THR A 23 -9.32 -3.78 0.38
CA THR A 23 -9.68 -4.62 -0.78
C THR A 23 -10.38 -5.91 -0.33
N TRP A 24 -9.88 -6.55 0.73
CA TRP A 24 -10.51 -7.74 1.32
C TRP A 24 -11.91 -7.41 1.89
N PHE A 25 -12.04 -6.32 2.65
CA PHE A 25 -13.30 -5.89 3.24
C PHE A 25 -14.35 -5.54 2.17
N LEU A 26 -13.97 -4.75 1.18
CA LEU A 26 -14.83 -4.38 0.06
C LEU A 26 -15.27 -5.59 -0.75
N ARG A 27 -14.41 -6.60 -0.90
CA ARG A 27 -14.75 -7.85 -1.60
C ARG A 27 -15.65 -8.78 -0.79
N ASN A 28 -15.50 -8.81 0.54
CA ASN A 28 -16.21 -9.76 1.40
C ASN A 28 -17.55 -9.23 1.94
N PHE A 29 -17.67 -7.92 2.14
CA PHE A 29 -18.85 -7.30 2.75
C PHE A 29 -19.62 -6.37 1.81
N THR A 30 -19.12 -6.15 0.58
CA THR A 30 -19.75 -5.25 -0.39
C THR A 30 -19.70 -5.84 -1.80
N GLU A 31 -20.65 -5.49 -2.67
CA GLU A 31 -20.60 -5.80 -4.11
C GLU A 31 -20.08 -4.63 -4.96
N ARG A 32 -19.41 -3.64 -4.34
CA ARG A 32 -18.91 -2.45 -5.03
C ARG A 32 -17.58 -2.72 -5.74
N ILE A 33 -17.67 -3.43 -6.87
CA ILE A 33 -16.53 -3.84 -7.71
C ILE A 33 -15.66 -2.64 -8.13
N GLU A 34 -16.27 -1.50 -8.45
CA GLU A 34 -15.57 -0.24 -8.79
C GLU A 34 -14.67 0.26 -7.64
N ALA A 35 -15.21 0.31 -6.42
CA ALA A 35 -14.45 0.75 -5.24
C ALA A 35 -13.33 -0.25 -4.91
N THR A 36 -13.59 -1.55 -5.01
CA THR A 36 -12.58 -2.60 -4.84
C THR A 36 -11.42 -2.44 -5.82
N ARG A 37 -11.71 -2.12 -7.09
CA ARG A 37 -10.67 -1.86 -8.10
C ARG A 37 -9.83 -0.65 -7.74
N LEU A 38 -10.44 0.47 -7.35
CA LEU A 38 -9.69 1.68 -6.95
C LEU A 38 -8.78 1.41 -5.74
N VAL A 39 -9.27 0.71 -4.72
CA VAL A 39 -8.46 0.37 -3.53
C VAL A 39 -7.34 -0.62 -3.87
N ALA A 40 -7.59 -1.57 -4.77
CA ALA A 40 -6.56 -2.49 -5.24
C ALA A 40 -5.47 -1.75 -6.05
N PHE A 41 -5.84 -0.87 -6.99
CA PHE A 41 -4.89 -0.11 -7.79
C PHE A 41 -4.04 0.85 -6.94
N THR A 42 -4.64 1.51 -5.96
CA THR A 42 -3.89 2.38 -5.02
C THR A 42 -2.93 1.57 -4.14
N GLY A 43 -3.31 0.37 -3.71
CA GLY A 43 -2.41 -0.56 -3.03
C GLY A 43 -1.23 -1.01 -3.89
N VAL A 44 -1.48 -1.34 -5.15
CA VAL A 44 -0.40 -1.72 -6.09
C VAL A 44 0.53 -0.55 -6.40
N ALA A 45 -0.02 0.65 -6.62
CA ALA A 45 0.78 1.85 -6.88
C ALA A 45 1.69 2.20 -5.69
N SER A 46 1.17 2.11 -4.46
CA SER A 46 1.97 2.33 -3.25
C SER A 46 3.06 1.28 -3.06
N MET A 47 2.79 -0.01 -3.36
CA MET A 47 3.82 -1.06 -3.39
C MET A 47 4.93 -0.75 -4.40
N LEU A 48 4.59 -0.34 -5.62
CA LEU A 48 5.57 -0.01 -6.65
C LEU A 48 6.47 1.17 -6.24
N VAL A 49 5.89 2.23 -5.68
CA VAL A 49 6.65 3.38 -5.16
C VAL A 49 7.61 2.93 -4.07
N MET A 50 7.16 2.07 -3.16
CA MET A 50 8.00 1.58 -2.07
C MET A 50 9.16 0.72 -2.57
N VAL A 51 8.94 -0.14 -3.57
CA VAL A 51 9.99 -0.94 -4.21
C VAL A 51 11.01 -0.05 -4.91
N VAL A 52 10.57 0.87 -5.77
CA VAL A 52 11.46 1.79 -6.50
C VAL A 52 12.28 2.63 -5.55
N TRP A 53 11.68 3.14 -4.48
CA TRP A 53 12.40 3.91 -3.48
C TRP A 53 13.42 3.04 -2.74
N THR A 54 13.05 1.84 -2.32
CA THR A 54 13.98 0.92 -1.66
C THR A 54 15.19 0.62 -2.54
N PHE A 55 15.02 0.41 -3.86
CA PHE A 55 16.12 0.23 -4.81
C PHE A 55 16.94 1.49 -5.13
N LYS A 56 16.41 2.69 -4.84
CA LYS A 56 17.14 3.95 -5.04
C LYS A 56 18.02 4.30 -3.84
N GLU A 57 17.59 3.92 -2.65
CA GLU A 57 18.25 4.25 -1.37
C GLU A 57 19.23 3.14 -0.91
N PHE A 58 19.10 1.92 -1.43
CA PHE A 58 20.03 0.79 -1.25
C PHE A 58 21.00 0.64 -2.43
#